data_AF-A0A517N865-F1
#
_entry.id   AF-A0A517N865-F1
#
_cell.length_a   1.000
_cell.length_b   1.000
_cell.length_c   1.000
_cell.angle_alpha   90.00
_cell.angle_beta   90.00
_cell.angle_gamma   90.00
#
_symmetry.space_group_name_H-M   'P 1'
#
loop_
_entity.id
_entity.type
_entity.pdbx_description
1 polymer ?
#
loop_
_entity_poly.entity_id
_entity_poly.type
_entity_poly.pdbx_seq_one_letter_code
_entity_poly.pdbx_strand_id
1 'polypeptide(L)'
;MHFRFVISIAMALAGCSEQGGAAQVSNADSTQDIGREDLLQAGAQPSGLIADPDLNSDDVFLADVPAITVAPGSKPTHSFEQIEKMIASLAAIESPDVGLSATISGSVFLPVEGQVNAGALLLTDHKIKSSDALKQLVSIGPGALPALLAHLDDPTPTKLKIEHGGSFGAMWFASEIRGNPVSRVEQSVLQARLRNKEDAFHGDYVDSYTVKVGDVCLVAVGQITGRAYQAVRYQPTACIVLNSPTDDPDLCSQIRAIWQSDDPTQRLFDSLLFDYATRGKYNGVSLDGWSVGSDLQKESAMRLLYYYPDTSGRLIAGRLRGLDVRKAGPPSSQPATDSEMDVWISREVANGVRTDEFIEAVVWCKHPAIVAEIKSIANRTDDDDIIKLVGEAR
;
A
#
# COMPACT_ATOMS: atom_id res chain seq x y z
N MET A 1 -16.48 30.91 -25.77
CA MET A 1 -16.81 29.90 -24.74
C MET A 1 -15.57 29.68 -23.91
N HIS A 2 -15.57 30.06 -22.64
CA HIS A 2 -14.49 29.78 -21.68
C HIS A 2 -14.94 28.59 -20.83
N PHE A 3 -14.30 27.43 -20.98
CA PHE A 3 -14.48 26.34 -20.03
C PHE A 3 -13.50 26.54 -18.87
N ARG A 4 -14.05 26.78 -17.68
CA ARG A 4 -13.33 26.68 -16.41
C ARG A 4 -13.08 25.19 -16.17
N PHE A 5 -11.83 24.79 -16.02
CA PHE A 5 -11.49 23.52 -15.37
C PHE A 5 -11.96 23.60 -13.92
N VAL A 6 -13.11 23.01 -13.63
CA VAL A 6 -13.54 22.72 -12.26
C VAL A 6 -12.93 21.38 -11.93
N ILE A 7 -11.86 21.37 -11.13
CA ILE A 7 -11.48 20.17 -10.40
C ILE A 7 -12.61 19.94 -9.40
N SER A 8 -13.57 19.09 -9.75
CA SER A 8 -14.61 18.63 -8.83
C SER A 8 -13.96 17.69 -7.83
N ILE A 9 -13.37 18.25 -6.76
CA ILE A 9 -13.17 17.51 -5.53
C ILE A 9 -14.57 17.27 -4.96
N ALA A 10 -15.13 16.08 -5.18
CA ALA A 10 -16.36 15.67 -4.53
C ALA A 10 -16.07 15.48 -3.02
N MET A 11 -16.23 16.56 -2.26
CA MET A 11 -16.25 16.49 -0.80
C MET A 11 -17.61 15.94 -0.37
N ALA A 12 -17.65 14.68 0.07
CA ALA A 12 -18.78 14.15 0.81
C ALA A 12 -18.69 14.67 2.26
N LEU A 13 -19.29 15.84 2.53
CA LEU A 13 -19.46 16.37 3.89
C LEU A 13 -20.86 16.00 4.38
N ALA A 14 -20.96 14.98 5.24
CA ALA A 14 -22.17 14.66 5.99
C ALA A 14 -22.14 15.44 7.31
N GLY A 15 -23.05 16.40 7.47
CA GLY A 15 -23.22 17.15 8.72
C GLY A 15 -24.32 16.54 9.58
N CYS A 16 -24.02 16.23 10.84
CA CYS A 16 -25.01 15.93 11.88
C CYS A 16 -24.57 16.47 13.24
N SER A 17 -25.57 16.94 14.00
CA SER A 17 -25.50 17.74 15.22
C SER A 17 -25.17 16.96 16.50
N GLU A 18 -24.51 17.64 17.44
CA GLU A 18 -24.00 17.17 18.74
C GLU A 18 -25.08 16.85 19.80
N GLN A 19 -24.83 15.83 20.63
CA GLN A 19 -25.11 15.83 22.08
C GLN A 19 -24.43 14.66 22.83
N GLY A 20 -23.33 14.95 23.56
CA GLY A 20 -23.11 14.59 24.98
C GLY A 20 -22.49 13.24 25.41
N GLY A 21 -21.40 13.32 26.19
CA GLY A 21 -21.15 12.48 27.40
C GLY A 21 -19.84 11.69 27.48
N ALA A 22 -18.84 12.16 28.23
CA ALA A 22 -17.55 11.48 28.45
C ALA A 22 -17.49 10.62 29.72
N ALA A 23 -16.81 9.46 29.66
CA ALA A 23 -16.41 8.65 30.82
C ALA A 23 -14.98 8.11 30.65
N GLN A 24 -14.11 8.35 31.65
CA GLN A 24 -12.71 7.92 31.70
C GLN A 24 -12.55 6.48 32.21
N VAL A 25 -11.62 5.73 31.60
CA VAL A 25 -11.08 4.47 32.14
C VAL A 25 -9.55 4.58 32.18
N SER A 26 -8.96 4.15 33.29
CA SER A 26 -7.51 4.14 33.54
C SER A 26 -7.01 2.69 33.54
N ASN A 27 -5.88 2.42 32.89
CA ASN A 27 -5.21 1.12 32.92
C ASN A 27 -3.80 1.23 33.50
N ALA A 28 -3.44 0.23 34.30
CA ALA A 28 -2.19 0.08 35.03
C ALA A 28 -1.24 -0.88 34.30
N ASP A 29 0.04 -0.59 34.46
CA ASP A 29 1.20 -1.13 33.74
C ASP A 29 1.85 -2.28 34.52
N SER A 30 2.17 -3.39 33.84
CA SER A 30 3.08 -4.41 34.36
C SER A 30 3.74 -5.17 33.20
N THR A 31 5.03 -4.93 32.99
CA THR A 31 5.87 -5.62 32.00
C THR A 31 6.63 -6.77 32.66
N GLN A 32 6.46 -7.99 32.14
CA GLN A 32 7.31 -9.15 32.41
C GLN A 32 8.07 -9.54 31.14
N ASP A 33 9.29 -10.04 31.34
CA ASP A 33 10.25 -10.41 30.31
C ASP A 33 9.91 -11.81 29.73
N ILE A 34 9.60 -11.88 28.43
CA ILE A 34 9.07 -13.08 27.74
C ILE A 34 10.15 -13.65 26.80
N GLY A 35 10.37 -14.97 26.85
CA GLY A 35 11.44 -15.67 26.11
C GLY A 35 11.19 -15.87 24.61
N ARG A 36 12.28 -16.18 23.88
CA ARG A 36 12.40 -16.34 22.42
C ARG A 36 11.38 -17.24 21.71
N GLU A 37 10.93 -18.34 22.33
CA GLU A 37 9.91 -19.23 21.73
C GLU A 37 8.49 -18.73 22.00
N ASP A 38 8.28 -18.00 23.09
CA ASP A 38 7.00 -17.42 23.44
C ASP A 38 6.68 -16.19 22.57
N LEU A 39 7.67 -15.38 22.16
CA LEU A 39 7.44 -14.22 21.28
C LEU A 39 6.88 -14.60 19.90
N LEU A 40 7.17 -15.81 19.39
CA LEU A 40 6.63 -16.29 18.12
C LEU A 40 5.26 -17.00 18.27
N GLN A 41 4.90 -17.43 19.48
CA GLN A 41 3.64 -18.14 19.77
C GLN A 41 2.61 -17.32 20.55
N ALA A 42 2.97 -16.20 21.17
CA ALA A 42 2.10 -15.38 22.01
C ALA A 42 1.09 -14.50 21.25
N GLY A 43 0.84 -14.78 19.97
CA GLY A 43 -0.26 -14.15 19.24
C GLY A 43 -1.58 -14.69 19.77
N ALA A 44 -2.30 -13.89 20.55
CA ALA A 44 -3.72 -14.13 20.80
C ALA A 44 -4.41 -14.37 19.46
N GLN A 45 -5.03 -15.53 19.27
CA GLN A 45 -5.86 -15.79 18.09
C GLN A 45 -6.89 -14.66 18.00
N PRO A 46 -6.99 -13.95 16.86
CA PRO A 46 -7.95 -12.87 16.70
C PRO A 46 -9.33 -13.42 17.03
N SER A 47 -9.94 -12.89 18.09
CA SER A 47 -11.28 -13.26 18.49
C SER A 47 -12.25 -12.71 17.44
N GLY A 48 -12.46 -13.46 16.35
CA GLY A 48 -13.58 -13.21 15.43
C GLY A 48 -13.30 -13.22 13.94
N LEU A 49 -12.40 -14.05 13.39
CA LEU A 49 -12.35 -14.23 11.93
C LEU A 49 -13.76 -14.56 11.38
N ILE A 50 -14.21 -13.81 10.37
CA ILE A 50 -15.46 -14.12 9.68
C ILE A 50 -15.18 -15.27 8.71
N ALA A 51 -15.85 -16.42 8.90
CA ALA A 51 -15.62 -17.62 8.07
C ALA A 51 -15.97 -17.38 6.59
N ASP A 52 -17.04 -16.64 6.34
CA ASP A 52 -17.56 -16.28 5.02
C ASP A 52 -17.72 -14.76 4.91
N PRO A 53 -16.62 -14.02 4.74
CA PRO A 53 -16.69 -12.58 4.56
C PRO A 53 -17.38 -12.24 3.24
N ASP A 54 -17.97 -11.04 3.15
CA ASP A 54 -18.52 -10.57 1.89
C ASP A 54 -17.38 -10.25 0.91
N LEU A 55 -17.35 -10.95 -0.22
CA LEU A 55 -16.37 -10.75 -1.29
C LEU A 55 -16.98 -10.05 -2.50
N ASN A 56 -18.25 -9.64 -2.42
CA ASN A 56 -18.88 -8.87 -3.48
C ASN A 56 -18.39 -7.44 -3.41
N SER A 57 -17.45 -7.10 -4.28
CA SER A 57 -17.04 -5.72 -4.49
C SER A 57 -17.72 -5.15 -5.73
N ASP A 58 -18.24 -3.93 -5.64
CA ASP A 58 -18.72 -3.20 -6.82
C ASP A 58 -17.56 -2.70 -7.71
N ASP A 59 -16.36 -2.61 -7.15
CA ASP A 59 -15.19 -2.03 -7.78
C ASP A 59 -14.30 -3.06 -8.48
N VAL A 60 -14.21 -4.27 -7.94
CA VAL A 60 -13.29 -5.31 -8.46
C VAL A 60 -13.91 -6.70 -8.52
N PHE A 61 -13.27 -7.58 -9.28
CA PHE A 61 -13.53 -9.02 -9.27
C PHE A 61 -12.22 -9.79 -9.40
N LEU A 62 -12.23 -11.06 -8.99
CA LEU A 62 -11.10 -11.97 -9.16
C LEU A 62 -11.20 -12.67 -10.52
N ALA A 63 -10.19 -12.51 -11.38
CA ALA A 63 -10.04 -13.32 -12.58
C ALA A 63 -9.30 -14.63 -12.26
N ASP A 64 -9.03 -15.46 -13.27
CA ASP A 64 -8.27 -16.70 -13.07
C ASP A 64 -6.88 -16.41 -12.49
N VAL A 65 -6.63 -16.93 -11.28
CA VAL A 65 -5.33 -16.82 -10.61
C VAL A 65 -4.36 -17.80 -11.29
N PRO A 66 -3.20 -17.35 -11.78
CA PRO A 66 -2.21 -18.24 -12.37
C PRO A 66 -1.79 -19.33 -11.39
N ALA A 67 -1.88 -20.60 -11.81
CA ALA A 67 -1.43 -21.75 -11.02
C ALA A 67 0.10 -21.90 -11.08
N ILE A 68 0.81 -20.95 -10.46
CA ILE A 68 2.28 -20.92 -10.37
C ILE A 68 2.65 -21.15 -8.91
N THR A 69 3.70 -21.92 -8.65
CA THR A 69 4.24 -22.14 -7.31
C THR A 69 5.66 -21.59 -7.25
N VAL A 70 6.05 -21.04 -6.11
CA VAL A 70 7.44 -20.63 -5.90
C VAL A 70 8.26 -21.91 -5.73
N ALA A 71 9.40 -21.98 -6.42
CA ALA A 71 10.37 -23.02 -6.10
C ALA A 71 10.78 -22.88 -4.62
N PRO A 72 11.08 -23.97 -3.91
CA PRO A 72 11.56 -23.91 -2.53
C PRO A 72 12.65 -22.85 -2.40
N GLY A 73 12.42 -21.89 -1.49
CA GLY A 73 13.21 -20.66 -1.43
C GLY A 73 14.70 -20.94 -1.26
N SER A 74 15.51 -20.10 -1.89
CA SER A 74 16.93 -19.97 -1.54
C SER A 74 17.06 -19.60 -0.06
N LYS A 75 18.16 -20.01 0.57
CA LYS A 75 18.46 -19.64 1.96
C LYS A 75 18.28 -18.12 2.17
N PRO A 76 17.76 -17.68 3.34
CA PRO A 76 17.63 -16.27 3.65
C PRO A 76 18.93 -15.52 3.38
N THR A 77 18.85 -14.38 2.70
CA THR A 77 20.01 -13.55 2.36
C THR A 77 20.60 -12.83 3.58
N HIS A 78 19.80 -12.69 4.64
CA HIS A 78 20.15 -12.03 5.89
C HIS A 78 19.82 -12.94 7.06
N SER A 79 20.66 -12.88 8.10
CA SER A 79 20.36 -13.56 9.37
C SER A 79 19.29 -12.79 10.15
N PHE A 80 18.63 -13.49 11.06
CA PHE A 80 17.65 -12.90 11.96
C PHE A 80 18.26 -11.73 12.76
N GLU A 81 19.48 -11.90 13.27
CA GLU A 81 20.18 -10.87 14.05
C GLU A 81 20.47 -9.60 13.23
N GLN A 82 20.70 -9.74 11.93
CA GLN A 82 20.87 -8.59 11.04
C GLN A 82 19.57 -7.82 10.86
N ILE A 83 18.45 -8.53 10.69
CA ILE A 83 17.10 -7.95 10.56
C ILE A 83 16.72 -7.22 11.86
N GLU A 84 16.93 -7.85 13.02
CA GLU A 84 16.71 -7.25 14.34
C GLU A 84 17.49 -5.95 14.53
N LYS A 85 18.76 -5.94 14.13
CA LYS A 85 19.58 -4.72 14.20
C LYS A 85 19.05 -3.60 13.30
N MET A 86 18.50 -3.95 12.12
CA MET A 86 17.87 -2.97 11.24
C MET A 86 16.60 -2.42 11.85
N ILE A 87 15.76 -3.25 12.46
CA ILE A 87 14.53 -2.84 13.18
C ILE A 87 14.88 -1.90 14.33
N ALA A 88 15.85 -2.26 15.17
CA ALA A 88 16.32 -1.40 16.26
C ALA A 88 16.83 -0.03 15.76
N SER A 89 17.41 0.02 14.56
CA SER A 89 17.89 1.26 13.96
C SER A 89 16.76 2.19 13.49
N LEU A 90 15.51 1.71 13.38
CA LEU A 90 14.36 2.54 13.02
C LEU A 90 14.05 3.61 14.09
N ALA A 91 14.45 3.40 15.35
CA ALA A 91 14.35 4.40 16.41
C ALA A 91 15.14 5.71 16.10
N ALA A 92 16.09 5.67 15.17
CA ALA A 92 16.86 6.84 14.75
C ALA A 92 16.14 7.72 13.70
N ILE A 93 14.98 7.31 13.18
CA ILE A 93 14.23 8.08 12.18
C ILE A 93 13.76 9.41 12.78
N GLU A 94 14.11 10.52 12.13
CA GLU A 94 13.80 11.89 12.57
C GLU A 94 13.12 12.74 11.48
N SER A 95 12.98 12.19 10.28
CA SER A 95 12.42 12.88 9.11
C SER A 95 11.21 12.09 8.58
N PRO A 96 10.19 12.78 8.03
CA PRO A 96 9.04 12.10 7.46
C PRO A 96 9.45 11.30 6.22
N ASP A 97 8.75 10.20 5.99
CA ASP A 97 8.80 9.38 4.77
C ASP A 97 7.37 9.15 4.25
N VAL A 98 7.22 8.57 3.07
CA VAL A 98 5.90 8.18 2.57
C VAL A 98 5.29 7.12 3.50
N GLY A 99 4.11 7.43 4.04
CA GLY A 99 3.44 6.64 5.09
C GLY A 99 3.81 7.01 6.53
N LEU A 100 4.73 7.96 6.71
CA LEU A 100 5.12 8.56 7.99
C LEU A 100 5.00 10.10 7.95
N SER A 101 4.17 10.65 7.05
CA SER A 101 4.11 12.09 6.81
C SER A 101 2.72 12.66 7.07
N ALA A 102 2.69 13.75 7.83
CA ALA A 102 1.50 14.56 8.05
C ALA A 102 1.08 15.42 6.85
N THR A 103 1.91 15.50 5.81
CA THR A 103 1.72 16.46 4.70
C THR A 103 1.51 15.79 3.35
N ILE A 104 1.73 14.48 3.25
CA ILE A 104 1.48 13.67 2.06
C ILE A 104 0.91 12.31 2.49
N SER A 105 -0.01 11.80 1.70
CA SER A 105 -0.46 10.41 1.73
C SER A 105 0.01 9.71 0.47
N GLY A 106 0.12 8.40 0.48
CA GLY A 106 0.51 7.64 -0.70
C GLY A 106 1.10 6.28 -0.38
N SER A 107 1.73 5.69 -1.38
CA SER A 107 2.53 4.48 -1.23
C SER A 107 3.87 4.65 -1.93
N VAL A 108 4.85 3.89 -1.48
CA VAL A 108 6.18 3.81 -2.09
C VAL A 108 6.66 2.37 -2.02
N PHE A 109 7.45 1.95 -3.00
CA PHE A 109 8.23 0.73 -2.90
C PHE A 109 9.71 1.08 -2.93
N LEU A 110 10.27 1.36 -1.75
CA LEU A 110 11.63 1.90 -1.57
C LEU A 110 12.76 1.14 -2.30
N PRO A 111 12.68 -0.18 -2.53
CA PRO A 111 13.72 -0.89 -3.26
C PRO A 111 13.85 -0.48 -4.73
N VAL A 112 12.81 0.12 -5.33
CA VAL A 112 12.83 0.59 -6.72
C VAL A 112 12.76 2.12 -6.72
N GLU A 113 13.83 2.76 -7.19
CA GLU A 113 13.92 4.22 -7.21
C GLU A 113 12.86 4.84 -8.13
N GLY A 114 12.32 5.98 -7.70
CA GLY A 114 11.29 6.72 -8.45
C GLY A 114 9.87 6.18 -8.32
N GLN A 115 9.65 5.01 -7.70
CA GLN A 115 8.32 4.39 -7.58
C GLN A 115 7.54 4.93 -6.37
N VAL A 116 7.11 6.20 -6.46
CA VAL A 116 6.30 6.88 -5.45
C VAL A 116 4.91 7.17 -6.04
N ASN A 117 3.86 6.60 -5.45
CA ASN A 117 2.48 6.97 -5.75
C ASN A 117 2.02 8.01 -4.73
N ALA A 118 2.14 9.28 -5.09
CA ALA A 118 1.59 10.36 -4.27
C ALA A 118 0.05 10.36 -4.33
N GLY A 119 -0.59 10.37 -3.17
CA GLY A 119 -2.02 10.60 -3.00
C GLY A 119 -2.30 12.08 -2.74
N ALA A 120 -3.11 12.37 -1.72
CA ALA A 120 -3.34 13.75 -1.28
C ALA A 120 -2.07 14.35 -0.67
N LEU A 121 -1.79 15.61 -0.97
CA LEU A 121 -0.60 16.33 -0.50
C LEU A 121 -0.89 17.83 -0.27
N LEU A 122 -0.18 18.43 0.68
CA LEU A 122 -0.10 19.88 0.86
C LEU A 122 0.91 20.50 -0.11
N LEU A 123 0.66 21.71 -0.63
CA LEU A 123 1.61 22.42 -1.48
C LEU A 123 2.73 23.06 -0.64
N THR A 124 3.57 22.22 -0.02
CA THR A 124 4.66 22.59 0.88
C THR A 124 5.90 21.74 0.61
N ASP A 125 7.03 22.11 1.20
CA ASP A 125 8.18 21.21 1.29
C ASP A 125 7.87 20.12 2.32
N HIS A 126 7.62 18.91 1.82
CA HIS A 126 7.31 17.73 2.63
C HIS A 126 8.53 17.17 3.39
N LYS A 127 9.76 17.60 3.03
CA LYS A 127 11.02 17.14 3.62
C LYS A 127 11.14 15.61 3.69
N ILE A 128 10.60 14.92 2.68
CA ILE A 128 10.61 13.47 2.62
C ILE A 128 12.05 12.98 2.53
N LYS A 129 12.44 12.12 3.47
CA LYS A 129 13.76 11.51 3.52
C LYS A 129 13.62 10.07 3.99
N SER A 130 13.81 9.14 3.06
CA SER A 130 13.68 7.73 3.36
C SER A 130 14.81 7.21 4.25
N SER A 131 14.47 6.25 5.11
CA SER A 131 15.41 5.58 6.01
C SER A 131 16.10 4.42 5.30
N ASP A 132 17.44 4.37 5.36
CA ASP A 132 18.22 3.26 4.80
C ASP A 132 17.85 1.92 5.44
N ALA A 133 17.61 1.90 6.75
CA ALA A 133 17.19 0.70 7.47
C ALA A 133 15.80 0.22 6.98
N LEU A 134 14.86 1.14 6.78
CA LEU A 134 13.55 0.81 6.22
C LEU A 134 13.66 0.27 4.80
N LYS A 135 14.43 0.93 3.92
CA LYS A 135 14.68 0.47 2.55
C LYS A 135 15.31 -0.93 2.52
N GLN A 136 16.26 -1.21 3.41
CA GLN A 136 16.88 -2.53 3.52
C GLN A 136 15.89 -3.60 3.97
N LEU A 137 15.09 -3.34 5.02
CA LEU A 137 14.05 -4.26 5.50
C LEU A 137 13.05 -4.60 4.40
N VAL A 138 12.56 -3.59 3.67
CA VAL A 138 11.66 -3.80 2.54
C VAL A 138 12.37 -4.58 1.43
N SER A 139 13.64 -4.29 1.12
CA SER A 139 14.41 -5.03 0.10
C SER A 139 14.58 -6.52 0.44
N ILE A 140 14.64 -6.89 1.73
CA ILE A 140 14.69 -8.29 2.18
C ILE A 140 13.36 -9.01 1.90
N GLY A 141 12.24 -8.28 1.92
CA GLY A 141 10.93 -8.79 1.52
C GLY A 141 10.37 -9.86 2.47
N PRO A 142 9.92 -11.02 1.97
CA PRO A 142 9.27 -12.05 2.79
C PRO A 142 10.17 -12.56 3.93
N GLY A 143 11.50 -12.51 3.78
CA GLY A 143 12.43 -12.91 4.83
C GLY A 143 12.43 -11.99 6.06
N ALA A 144 12.01 -10.73 5.92
CA ALA A 144 11.91 -9.77 7.02
C ALA A 144 10.53 -9.78 7.70
N LEU A 145 9.49 -10.29 7.03
CA LEU A 145 8.12 -10.27 7.54
C LEU A 145 7.97 -10.86 8.96
N PRO A 146 8.55 -12.02 9.31
CA PRO A 146 8.38 -12.57 10.66
C PRO A 146 8.86 -11.62 11.77
N ALA A 147 10.04 -11.01 11.61
CA ALA A 147 10.58 -10.07 12.58
C ALA A 147 9.76 -8.76 12.60
N LEU A 148 9.39 -8.23 11.43
CA LEU A 148 8.54 -7.03 11.35
C LEU A 148 7.19 -7.22 12.06
N LEU A 149 6.56 -8.39 11.90
CA LEU A 149 5.29 -8.73 12.56
C LEU A 149 5.46 -8.91 14.08
N ALA A 150 6.61 -9.45 14.52
CA ALA A 150 6.94 -9.55 15.94
C ALA A 150 7.09 -8.18 16.60
N HIS A 151 7.61 -7.17 15.87
CA HIS A 151 7.83 -5.81 16.35
C HIS A 151 6.68 -4.82 16.09
N LEU A 152 5.50 -5.26 15.64
CA LEU A 152 4.38 -4.35 15.37
C LEU A 152 3.90 -3.57 16.61
N ASP A 153 4.04 -4.13 17.80
CA ASP A 153 3.69 -3.51 19.08
C ASP A 153 4.91 -2.88 19.79
N ASP A 154 6.06 -2.76 19.12
CA ASP A 154 7.26 -2.17 19.71
C ASP A 154 7.04 -0.68 20.04
N PRO A 155 6.97 -0.31 21.33
CA PRO A 155 6.62 1.04 21.75
C PRO A 155 7.83 2.00 21.73
N THR A 156 9.00 1.54 21.28
CA THR A 156 10.22 2.35 21.25
C THR A 156 9.99 3.61 20.41
N PRO A 157 10.12 4.82 20.99
CA PRO A 157 9.91 6.05 20.24
C PRO A 157 11.03 6.25 19.22
N THR A 158 10.66 6.70 18.03
CA THR A 158 11.59 7.29 17.07
C THR A 158 11.90 8.74 17.47
N LYS A 159 12.72 9.43 16.67
CA LYS A 159 12.93 10.89 16.81
C LYS A 159 11.91 11.71 16.01
N LEU A 160 11.06 11.06 15.21
CA LEU A 160 10.07 11.73 14.37
C LEU A 160 8.85 12.11 15.22
N LYS A 161 8.75 13.40 15.52
CA LYS A 161 7.59 14.00 16.18
C LYS A 161 6.67 14.66 15.15
N ILE A 162 5.39 14.31 15.21
CA ILE A 162 4.31 14.90 14.43
C ILE A 162 3.56 15.87 15.33
N GLU A 163 3.31 17.08 14.84
CA GLU A 163 2.55 18.11 15.56
C GLU A 163 1.43 18.61 14.66
N HIS A 164 0.24 18.75 15.23
CA HIS A 164 -0.87 19.42 14.57
C HIS A 164 -0.81 20.91 14.91
N GLY A 165 -0.63 21.77 13.91
CA GLY A 165 -0.43 23.21 14.10
C GLY A 165 -1.64 24.01 14.61
N GLY A 166 -2.75 23.35 14.99
CA GLY A 166 -3.85 23.90 15.79
C GLY A 166 -4.76 24.96 15.15
N SER A 167 -4.58 25.29 13.87
CA SER A 167 -5.37 26.35 13.20
C SER A 167 -6.40 25.84 12.20
N PHE A 168 -6.22 24.66 11.64
CA PHE A 168 -7.13 24.04 10.68
C PHE A 168 -6.94 22.53 10.63
N GLY A 169 -8.03 21.78 10.44
CA GLY A 169 -8.02 20.31 10.50
C GLY A 169 -7.91 19.76 11.92
N ALA A 170 -7.60 18.47 12.03
CA ALA A 170 -7.37 17.80 13.30
C ALA A 170 -6.36 16.64 13.16
N MET A 171 -5.90 16.09 14.27
CA MET A 171 -5.12 14.86 14.30
C MET A 171 -5.74 13.86 15.28
N TRP A 172 -5.89 12.61 14.85
CA TRP A 172 -6.55 11.56 15.63
C TRP A 172 -5.99 10.18 15.28
N PHE A 173 -6.20 9.23 16.20
CA PHE A 173 -5.94 7.81 15.95
C PHE A 173 -7.07 7.18 15.15
N ALA A 174 -6.72 6.36 14.18
CA ALA A 174 -7.64 5.54 13.42
C ALA A 174 -7.00 4.17 13.14
N SER A 175 -7.73 3.37 12.37
CA SER A 175 -7.31 2.04 11.95
C SER A 175 -7.66 1.82 10.48
N GLU A 176 -7.25 2.78 9.67
CA GLU A 176 -7.50 2.84 8.23
C GLU A 176 -6.52 1.96 7.46
N ILE A 177 -6.71 0.66 7.56
CA ILE A 177 -6.04 -0.29 6.69
C ILE A 177 -6.92 -0.67 5.51
N ARG A 178 -6.31 -0.77 4.33
CA ARG A 178 -6.96 -1.25 3.10
C ARG A 178 -6.39 -2.62 2.76
N GLY A 179 -7.27 -3.51 2.34
CA GLY A 179 -6.90 -4.81 1.79
C GLY A 179 -7.49 -5.01 0.40
N ASN A 180 -7.21 -6.15 -0.19
CA ASN A 180 -7.87 -6.55 -1.43
C ASN A 180 -9.36 -6.88 -1.14
N PRO A 181 -10.33 -6.20 -1.80
CA PRO A 181 -11.77 -6.39 -1.56
C PRO A 181 -12.27 -7.81 -1.80
N VAL A 182 -11.58 -8.58 -2.64
CA VAL A 182 -11.98 -9.95 -3.01
C VAL A 182 -11.11 -11.02 -2.34
N SER A 183 -10.14 -10.62 -1.50
CA SER A 183 -9.29 -11.55 -0.73
C SER A 183 -10.03 -12.06 0.50
N ARG A 184 -10.41 -13.35 0.50
CA ARG A 184 -11.08 -13.98 1.65
C ARG A 184 -10.29 -13.81 2.95
N VAL A 185 -8.98 -13.98 2.91
CA VAL A 185 -8.17 -13.92 4.14
C VAL A 185 -8.16 -12.49 4.70
N GLU A 186 -7.94 -11.49 3.85
CA GLU A 186 -7.97 -10.09 4.31
C GLU A 186 -9.36 -9.68 4.77
N GLN A 187 -10.40 -9.98 3.98
CA GLN A 187 -11.77 -9.59 4.33
C GLN A 187 -12.28 -10.29 5.59
N SER A 188 -11.86 -11.53 5.87
CA SER A 188 -12.22 -12.23 7.10
C SER A 188 -11.74 -11.51 8.37
N VAL A 189 -10.63 -10.77 8.26
CA VAL A 189 -10.03 -9.98 9.34
C VAL A 189 -10.59 -8.56 9.34
N LEU A 190 -10.65 -7.92 8.17
CA LEU A 190 -11.07 -6.51 8.04
C LEU A 190 -12.54 -6.29 8.38
N GLN A 191 -13.41 -7.25 8.05
CA GLN A 191 -14.84 -7.17 8.34
C GLN A 191 -15.18 -7.64 9.76
N ALA A 192 -14.31 -8.44 10.38
CA ALA A 192 -14.45 -8.85 11.79
C ALA A 192 -14.36 -7.66 12.75
N ARG A 193 -13.62 -6.63 12.36
CA ARG A 193 -13.48 -5.42 13.18
C ARG A 193 -14.81 -4.69 13.23
N LEU A 194 -15.42 -4.68 14.41
CA LEU A 194 -16.56 -3.81 14.68
C LEU A 194 -16.10 -2.36 14.51
N ARG A 195 -16.53 -1.73 13.41
CA ARG A 195 -16.41 -0.29 13.28
C ARG A 195 -17.45 0.31 14.21
N ASN A 196 -17.00 0.88 15.32
CA ASN A 196 -17.82 1.85 16.04
C ASN A 196 -18.11 2.97 15.06
N LYS A 197 -19.34 2.99 14.52
CA LYS A 197 -19.77 4.03 13.57
C LYS A 197 -19.73 5.41 14.22
N GLU A 198 -19.78 5.46 15.53
CA GLU A 198 -19.65 6.67 16.35
C GLU A 198 -18.19 7.18 16.38
N ASP A 199 -17.17 6.32 16.26
CA ASP A 199 -15.76 6.73 16.43
C ASP A 199 -15.14 7.40 15.19
N ALA A 200 -15.83 7.41 14.04
CA ALA A 200 -15.24 7.92 12.79
C ALA A 200 -14.78 9.39 12.87
N PHE A 201 -15.36 10.17 13.80
CA PHE A 201 -15.00 11.57 14.07
C PHE A 201 -15.03 11.92 15.57
N HIS A 202 -15.15 10.93 16.45
CA HIS A 202 -15.23 11.12 17.91
C HIS A 202 -14.01 10.58 18.68
N GLY A 203 -12.96 10.14 17.97
CA GLY A 203 -11.69 9.83 18.62
C GLY A 203 -11.10 11.05 19.33
N ASP A 204 -10.41 10.80 20.45
CA ASP A 204 -9.68 11.84 21.16
C ASP A 204 -8.68 12.50 20.20
N TYR A 205 -8.89 13.78 19.91
CA TYR A 205 -7.94 14.58 19.15
C TYR A 205 -6.64 14.69 19.94
N VAL A 206 -5.52 14.60 19.24
CA VAL A 206 -4.19 14.73 19.82
C VAL A 206 -3.44 15.87 19.16
N ASP A 207 -2.72 16.67 19.95
CA ASP A 207 -1.95 17.80 19.42
C ASP A 207 -0.56 17.39 18.91
N SER A 208 -0.02 16.29 19.46
CA SER A 208 1.28 15.77 19.06
C SER A 208 1.36 14.26 19.21
N TYR A 209 2.16 13.63 18.35
CA TYR A 209 2.43 12.20 18.40
C TYR A 209 3.91 11.95 18.07
N THR A 210 4.56 11.07 18.80
CA THR A 210 5.91 10.60 18.46
C THR A 210 5.77 9.22 17.84
N VAL A 211 6.18 9.10 16.57
CA VAL A 211 6.13 7.83 15.83
C VAL A 211 6.98 6.81 16.56
N LYS A 212 6.51 5.56 16.67
CA LYS A 212 7.20 4.45 17.34
C LYS A 212 7.76 3.43 16.34
N VAL A 213 8.61 2.53 16.78
CA VAL A 213 9.19 1.48 15.92
C VAL A 213 8.10 0.58 15.32
N GLY A 214 7.07 0.21 16.09
CA GLY A 214 5.94 -0.58 15.59
C GLY A 214 5.18 0.07 14.43
N ASP A 215 5.03 1.40 14.46
CA ASP A 215 4.43 2.20 13.39
C ASP A 215 5.23 2.10 12.08
N VAL A 216 6.56 2.15 12.19
CA VAL A 216 7.46 2.03 11.04
C VAL A 216 7.44 0.58 10.51
N CYS A 217 7.33 -0.42 11.39
CA CYS A 217 7.16 -1.82 11.00
C CYS A 217 5.85 -2.03 10.22
N LEU A 218 4.75 -1.38 10.62
CA LEU A 218 3.49 -1.40 9.85
C LEU A 218 3.69 -0.89 8.42
N VAL A 219 4.38 0.25 8.26
CA VAL A 219 4.69 0.81 6.93
C VAL A 219 5.56 -0.17 6.12
N ALA A 220 6.59 -0.76 6.72
CA ALA A 220 7.45 -1.75 6.06
C ALA A 220 6.64 -2.97 5.56
N VAL A 221 5.75 -3.51 6.40
CA VAL A 221 4.86 -4.62 6.02
C VAL A 221 3.98 -4.22 4.84
N GLY A 222 3.41 -3.01 4.84
CA GLY A 222 2.63 -2.51 3.71
C GLY A 222 3.43 -2.43 2.41
N GLN A 223 4.65 -1.90 2.48
CA GLN A 223 5.52 -1.83 1.32
C GLN A 223 5.91 -3.21 0.79
N ILE A 224 6.15 -4.21 1.65
CA ILE A 224 6.47 -5.59 1.23
C ILE A 224 5.27 -6.26 0.56
N THR A 225 4.08 -6.05 1.13
CA THR A 225 2.84 -6.77 0.75
C THR A 225 2.03 -6.10 -0.35
N GLY A 226 2.40 -4.88 -0.77
CA GLY A 226 1.62 -4.13 -1.76
C GLY A 226 0.34 -3.58 -1.16
N ARG A 227 0.41 -3.13 0.11
CA ARG A 227 -0.67 -2.45 0.80
C ARG A 227 -0.22 -1.06 1.19
N ALA A 228 -1.10 -0.07 1.01
CA ALA A 228 -0.81 1.32 1.39
C ALA A 228 -0.99 1.55 2.90
N TYR A 229 -0.36 0.71 3.73
CA TYR A 229 -0.33 0.91 5.18
C TYR A 229 0.52 2.14 5.50
N GLN A 230 -0.10 3.11 6.17
CA GLN A 230 0.50 4.40 6.50
C GLN A 230 0.26 4.64 7.98
N ALA A 231 1.32 4.73 8.78
CA ALA A 231 1.17 5.02 10.20
C ALA A 231 0.86 6.49 10.45
N VAL A 232 1.35 7.39 9.60
CA VAL A 232 0.97 8.80 9.59
C VAL A 232 0.64 9.19 8.15
N ARG A 233 -0.56 9.70 7.93
CA ARG A 233 -0.96 10.18 6.60
C ARG A 233 -1.75 11.48 6.65
N TYR A 234 -1.53 12.28 5.62
CA TYR A 234 -2.39 13.41 5.32
C TYR A 234 -3.78 12.95 4.84
N GLN A 235 -4.81 13.64 5.31
CA GLN A 235 -6.12 13.70 4.68
C GLN A 235 -6.41 15.16 4.29
N PRO A 236 -7.15 15.40 3.18
CA PRO A 236 -7.61 16.74 2.82
C PRO A 236 -8.18 17.49 4.02
N THR A 237 -8.08 18.83 3.97
CA THR A 237 -8.43 19.76 5.05
C THR A 237 -7.48 19.76 6.27
N ALA A 238 -6.18 19.54 6.03
CA ALA A 238 -5.14 19.59 7.09
C ALA A 238 -5.38 18.58 8.23
N CYS A 239 -5.99 17.46 7.87
CA CYS A 239 -6.23 16.36 8.79
C CYS A 239 -5.05 15.39 8.77
N ILE A 240 -4.67 14.88 9.93
CA ILE A 240 -3.60 13.90 10.10
C ILE A 240 -4.21 12.66 10.74
N VAL A 241 -4.09 11.52 10.06
CA VAL A 241 -4.53 10.24 10.61
C VAL A 241 -3.34 9.44 11.09
N LEU A 242 -3.44 8.95 12.33
CA LEU A 242 -2.45 8.09 12.97
C LEU A 242 -2.97 6.64 13.01
N ASN A 243 -2.31 5.71 12.31
CA ASN A 243 -2.60 4.27 12.39
C ASN A 243 -1.46 3.59 13.16
N SER A 244 -1.58 3.54 14.48
CA SER A 244 -0.51 3.06 15.37
C SER A 244 -0.85 1.67 15.92
N PRO A 245 -0.23 0.58 15.45
CA PRO A 245 -0.41 -0.75 16.05
C PRO A 245 0.07 -0.83 17.51
N THR A 246 0.88 0.13 17.96
CA THR A 246 1.34 0.20 19.35
C THR A 246 0.29 0.81 20.29
N ASP A 247 -0.57 1.70 19.78
CA ASP A 247 -1.69 2.29 20.53
C ASP A 247 -3.02 1.57 20.26
N ASP A 248 -3.07 0.73 19.22
CA ASP A 248 -4.24 -0.04 18.80
C ASP A 248 -3.90 -1.54 18.70
N PRO A 249 -4.09 -2.31 19.80
CA PRO A 249 -3.81 -3.74 19.82
C PRO A 249 -4.64 -4.55 18.82
N ASP A 250 -5.84 -4.08 18.45
CA ASP A 250 -6.69 -4.73 17.45
C ASP A 250 -6.08 -4.58 16.06
N LEU A 251 -5.55 -3.40 15.73
CA LEU A 251 -4.81 -3.17 14.49
C LEU A 251 -3.58 -4.10 14.42
N CYS A 252 -2.80 -4.16 15.49
CA CYS A 252 -1.64 -5.07 15.56
C CYS A 252 -2.05 -6.52 15.30
N SER A 253 -3.11 -6.98 15.97
CA SER A 253 -3.65 -8.33 15.83
C SER A 253 -4.18 -8.59 14.41
N GLN A 254 -4.83 -7.62 13.77
CA GLN A 254 -5.32 -7.74 12.39
C GLN A 254 -4.18 -7.92 11.40
N ILE A 255 -3.11 -7.12 11.51
CA ILE A 255 -1.97 -7.24 10.61
C ILE A 255 -1.26 -8.58 10.79
N ARG A 256 -1.08 -9.04 12.04
CA ARG A 256 -0.56 -10.38 12.33
C ARG A 256 -1.47 -11.46 11.73
N ALA A 257 -2.78 -11.37 11.90
CA ALA A 257 -3.74 -12.34 11.35
C ALA A 257 -3.70 -12.47 9.83
N ILE A 258 -3.47 -11.35 9.12
CA ILE A 258 -3.40 -11.35 7.66
C ILE A 258 -2.06 -11.94 7.18
N TRP A 259 -0.95 -11.62 7.84
CA TRP A 259 0.38 -11.84 7.26
C TRP A 259 1.24 -12.89 7.97
N GLN A 260 0.93 -13.27 9.21
CA GLN A 260 1.66 -14.31 9.92
C GLN A 260 1.46 -15.67 9.22
N SER A 261 2.57 -16.35 8.96
CA SER A 261 2.57 -17.66 8.30
C SER A 261 3.86 -18.39 8.61
N ASP A 262 3.78 -19.72 8.68
CA ASP A 262 4.96 -20.59 8.76
C ASP A 262 5.81 -20.53 7.48
N ASP A 263 5.19 -20.16 6.36
CA ASP A 263 5.87 -19.90 5.08
C ASP A 263 5.53 -18.48 4.58
N PRO A 264 6.23 -17.44 5.11
CA PRO A 264 5.99 -16.06 4.69
C PRO A 264 6.30 -15.82 3.21
N THR A 265 7.14 -16.65 2.59
CA THR A 265 7.51 -16.53 1.18
C THR A 265 6.33 -16.94 0.30
N GLN A 266 5.81 -18.15 0.51
CA GLN A 266 4.65 -18.64 -0.21
C GLN A 266 3.42 -17.78 0.07
N ARG A 267 3.20 -17.39 1.34
CA ARG A 267 2.10 -16.49 1.74
C ARG A 267 2.11 -15.18 0.97
N LEU A 268 3.27 -14.51 0.89
CA LEU A 268 3.41 -13.25 0.15
C LEU A 268 3.19 -13.49 -1.35
N PHE A 269 3.81 -14.52 -1.92
CA PHE A 269 3.68 -14.81 -3.34
C PHE A 269 2.22 -15.06 -3.77
N ASP A 270 1.49 -15.88 -3.01
CA ASP A 270 0.08 -16.16 -3.29
C ASP A 270 -0.78 -14.91 -3.20
N SER A 271 -0.55 -14.05 -2.18
CA SER A 271 -1.25 -12.78 -2.06
C SER A 271 -0.98 -11.87 -3.27
N LEU A 272 0.27 -11.77 -3.70
CA LEU A 272 0.63 -10.95 -4.85
C LEU A 272 0.02 -11.52 -6.14
N LEU A 273 0.06 -12.84 -6.38
CA LEU A 273 -0.62 -13.43 -7.54
C LEU A 273 -2.12 -13.17 -7.53
N PHE A 274 -2.74 -13.20 -6.36
CA PHE A 274 -4.15 -12.91 -6.18
C PHE A 274 -4.46 -11.44 -6.53
N ASP A 275 -3.65 -10.50 -6.05
CA ASP A 275 -3.75 -9.07 -6.42
C ASP A 275 -3.53 -8.84 -7.92
N TYR A 276 -2.55 -9.53 -8.49
CA TYR A 276 -2.25 -9.50 -9.91
C TYR A 276 -3.39 -10.06 -10.78
N ALA A 277 -4.17 -11.00 -10.25
CA ALA A 277 -5.36 -11.54 -10.89
C ALA A 277 -6.63 -10.70 -10.62
N THR A 278 -6.57 -9.76 -9.68
CA THR A 278 -7.71 -8.89 -9.37
C THR A 278 -7.90 -7.86 -10.49
N ARG A 279 -9.14 -7.68 -10.95
CA ARG A 279 -9.49 -6.82 -12.08
C ARG A 279 -10.51 -5.79 -11.66
N GLY A 280 -10.35 -4.58 -12.19
CA GLY A 280 -11.28 -3.49 -12.00
C GLY A 280 -12.58 -3.66 -12.80
N LYS A 281 -13.71 -3.24 -12.23
CA LYS A 281 -15.01 -3.15 -12.90
C LYS A 281 -15.19 -1.74 -13.43
N TYR A 282 -15.28 -1.61 -14.76
CA TYR A 282 -15.67 -0.35 -15.36
C TYR A 282 -17.20 -0.20 -15.31
N ASN A 283 -17.68 0.89 -14.72
CA ASN A 283 -19.12 1.15 -14.54
C ASN A 283 -19.77 1.88 -15.72
N GLY A 284 -19.02 2.15 -16.80
CA GLY A 284 -19.49 2.89 -17.98
C GLY A 284 -19.38 4.40 -17.89
N VAL A 285 -18.98 4.95 -16.74
CA VAL A 285 -18.95 6.41 -16.49
C VAL A 285 -17.61 6.87 -15.91
N SER A 286 -17.08 6.15 -14.92
CA SER A 286 -15.82 6.49 -14.25
C SER A 286 -14.92 5.28 -14.09
N LEU A 287 -13.62 5.57 -13.90
CA LEU A 287 -12.60 4.57 -13.63
C LEU A 287 -12.35 4.39 -12.12
N ASP A 288 -13.19 4.92 -11.23
CA ASP A 288 -12.88 4.93 -9.79
C ASP A 288 -12.72 3.51 -9.22
N GLY A 289 -13.74 2.67 -9.41
CA GLY A 289 -13.67 1.25 -9.01
C GLY A 289 -12.67 0.46 -9.86
N TRP A 290 -12.61 0.76 -11.17
CA TRP A 290 -11.67 0.10 -12.07
C TRP A 290 -10.20 0.34 -11.68
N SER A 291 -9.88 1.55 -11.20
CA SER A 291 -8.52 1.94 -10.80
C SER A 291 -8.04 1.12 -9.60
N VAL A 292 -8.92 0.67 -8.70
CA VAL A 292 -8.55 -0.22 -7.58
C VAL A 292 -7.91 -1.51 -8.10
N GLY A 293 -8.51 -2.14 -9.12
CA GLY A 293 -7.95 -3.35 -9.73
C GLY A 293 -6.67 -3.06 -10.53
N SER A 294 -6.56 -1.89 -11.15
CA SER A 294 -5.34 -1.46 -11.84
C SER A 294 -4.18 -1.27 -10.85
N ASP A 295 -4.44 -0.62 -9.70
CA ASP A 295 -3.47 -0.38 -8.66
C ASP A 295 -2.97 -1.68 -8.02
N LEU A 296 -3.88 -2.61 -7.70
CA LEU A 296 -3.51 -3.94 -7.20
C LEU A 296 -2.61 -4.69 -8.19
N GLN A 297 -2.91 -4.63 -9.49
CA GLN A 297 -2.11 -5.27 -10.53
C GLN A 297 -0.70 -4.69 -10.64
N LYS A 298 -0.57 -3.37 -10.73
CA LYS A 298 0.75 -2.72 -10.93
C LYS A 298 1.63 -2.88 -9.68
N GLU A 299 1.07 -2.67 -8.50
CA GLU A 299 1.78 -2.83 -7.22
C GLU A 299 2.23 -4.28 -7.03
N SER A 300 1.38 -5.24 -7.39
CA SER A 300 1.74 -6.65 -7.34
C SER A 300 2.82 -7.00 -8.36
N ALA A 301 2.69 -6.58 -9.63
CA ALA A 301 3.66 -6.89 -10.68
C ALA A 301 5.07 -6.42 -10.33
N MET A 302 5.20 -5.21 -9.77
CA MET A 302 6.49 -4.67 -9.30
C MET A 302 7.13 -5.59 -8.24
N ARG A 303 6.37 -6.02 -7.23
CA ARG A 303 6.87 -6.88 -6.14
C ARG A 303 7.14 -8.31 -6.58
N LEU A 304 6.30 -8.84 -7.46
CA LEU A 304 6.51 -10.14 -8.09
C LEU A 304 7.83 -10.17 -8.87
N LEU A 305 8.16 -9.09 -9.61
CA LEU A 305 9.44 -8.99 -10.32
C LEU A 305 10.62 -8.72 -9.41
N TYR A 306 10.41 -8.04 -8.27
CA TYR A 306 11.48 -7.76 -7.34
C TYR A 306 11.87 -8.99 -6.51
N TYR A 307 10.90 -9.65 -5.88
CA TYR A 307 11.17 -10.80 -5.00
C TYR A 307 11.22 -12.14 -5.73
N TYR A 308 10.51 -12.28 -6.85
CA TYR A 308 10.33 -13.56 -7.55
C TYR A 308 10.57 -13.49 -9.07
N PRO A 309 11.63 -12.81 -9.55
CA PRO A 309 11.81 -12.52 -10.99
C PRO A 309 11.81 -13.78 -11.87
N ASP A 310 12.44 -14.86 -11.43
CA ASP A 310 12.54 -16.10 -12.22
C ASP A 310 11.20 -16.83 -12.36
N THR A 311 10.35 -16.73 -11.33
CA THR A 311 9.02 -17.36 -11.29
C THR A 311 7.98 -16.51 -12.02
N SER A 312 8.01 -15.19 -11.83
CA SER A 312 6.98 -14.26 -12.30
C SER A 312 7.31 -13.57 -13.62
N GLY A 313 8.59 -13.52 -14.01
CA GLY A 313 9.06 -12.71 -15.13
C GLY A 313 8.42 -13.08 -16.47
N ARG A 314 8.15 -14.37 -16.71
CA ARG A 314 7.45 -14.83 -17.92
C ARG A 314 5.95 -14.52 -17.91
N LEU A 315 5.30 -14.60 -16.75
CA LEU A 315 3.89 -14.24 -16.58
C LEU A 315 3.68 -12.77 -16.96
N ILE A 316 4.50 -11.89 -16.38
CA ILE A 316 4.37 -10.44 -16.58
C ILE A 316 4.81 -10.04 -18.00
N ALA A 317 5.85 -10.68 -18.57
CA ALA A 317 6.20 -10.50 -19.98
C ALA A 317 5.04 -10.88 -20.92
N GLY A 318 4.34 -11.98 -20.62
CA GLY A 318 3.13 -12.38 -21.37
C GLY A 318 2.06 -11.30 -21.36
N ARG A 319 1.87 -10.63 -20.22
CA ARG A 319 0.95 -9.49 -20.09
C ARG A 319 1.41 -8.28 -20.91
N LEU A 320 2.67 -7.88 -20.79
CA LEU A 320 3.25 -6.76 -21.56
C LEU A 320 3.08 -6.94 -23.07
N ARG A 321 3.27 -8.16 -23.56
CA ARG A 321 3.06 -8.51 -24.97
C ARG A 321 1.63 -8.24 -25.44
N GLY A 322 0.65 -8.49 -24.57
CA GLY A 322 -0.77 -8.36 -24.86
C GLY A 322 -1.33 -6.93 -24.74
N LEU A 323 -0.58 -5.98 -24.17
CA LEU A 323 -1.05 -4.60 -24.03
C LEU A 323 -1.20 -3.93 -25.40
N ASP A 324 -2.31 -3.25 -25.64
CA ASP A 324 -2.40 -2.23 -26.67
C ASP A 324 -1.64 -0.98 -26.19
N VAL A 325 -0.57 -0.61 -26.90
CA VAL A 325 0.31 0.51 -26.55
C VAL A 325 0.27 1.61 -27.61
N ARG A 326 -0.75 1.61 -28.47
CA ARG A 326 -0.94 2.67 -29.45
C ARG A 326 -1.43 3.94 -28.76
N LYS A 327 -1.16 5.09 -29.36
CA LYS A 327 -1.63 6.39 -28.92
C LYS A 327 -3.14 6.38 -28.76
N ALA A 328 -3.59 6.76 -27.57
CA ALA A 328 -5.01 6.80 -27.24
C ALA A 328 -5.53 8.18 -26.83
N GLY A 329 -4.67 9.20 -26.86
CA GLY A 329 -5.02 10.58 -26.55
C GLY A 329 -3.81 11.51 -26.67
N PRO A 330 -3.96 12.81 -26.34
CA PRO A 330 -2.81 13.67 -26.19
C PRO A 330 -2.00 13.25 -24.94
N PRO A 331 -0.73 13.69 -24.83
CA PRO A 331 0.07 13.43 -23.64
C PRO A 331 -0.63 13.93 -22.37
N SER A 332 -0.34 13.31 -21.22
CA SER A 332 -0.88 13.69 -19.90
C SER A 332 -0.70 15.17 -19.52
N SER A 333 0.27 15.84 -20.15
CA SER A 333 0.54 17.29 -20.01
C SER A 333 -0.44 18.21 -20.77
N GLN A 334 -1.35 17.65 -21.56
CA GLN A 334 -2.29 18.40 -22.40
C GLN A 334 -3.74 18.00 -22.10
N PRO A 335 -4.70 18.94 -22.22
CA PRO A 335 -6.11 18.61 -22.06
C PRO A 335 -6.57 17.70 -23.21
N ALA A 336 -7.21 16.57 -22.87
CA ALA A 336 -7.88 15.71 -23.82
C ALA A 336 -9.28 16.24 -24.16
N THR A 337 -9.70 16.04 -25.40
CA THR A 337 -11.11 16.14 -25.79
C THR A 337 -11.90 14.93 -25.27
N ASP A 338 -13.23 15.04 -25.18
CA ASP A 338 -14.07 13.91 -24.75
C ASP A 338 -13.86 12.67 -25.63
N SER A 339 -13.73 12.84 -26.95
CA SER A 339 -13.49 11.72 -27.87
C SER A 339 -12.12 11.07 -27.67
N GLU A 340 -11.08 11.84 -27.32
CA GLU A 340 -9.76 11.29 -27.00
C GLU A 340 -9.79 10.56 -25.66
N MET A 341 -10.52 11.10 -24.67
CA MET A 341 -10.73 10.45 -23.39
C MET A 341 -11.47 9.11 -23.58
N ASP A 342 -12.48 9.03 -24.44
CA ASP A 342 -13.20 7.79 -24.73
C ASP A 342 -12.29 6.72 -25.35
N VAL A 343 -11.39 7.12 -26.27
CA VAL A 343 -10.41 6.21 -26.88
C VAL A 343 -9.40 5.73 -25.84
N TRP A 344 -8.90 6.62 -24.99
CA TRP A 344 -8.02 6.27 -23.87
C TRP A 344 -8.70 5.32 -22.88
N ILE A 345 -9.90 5.65 -22.38
CA ILE A 345 -10.68 4.78 -21.48
C ILE A 345 -10.89 3.41 -22.12
N SER A 346 -11.28 3.36 -23.40
CA SER A 346 -11.51 2.10 -24.11
C SER A 346 -10.25 1.24 -24.17
N ARG A 347 -9.08 1.84 -24.45
CA ARG A 347 -7.79 1.14 -24.42
C ARG A 347 -7.49 0.60 -23.03
N GLU A 348 -7.58 1.44 -22.00
CA GLU A 348 -7.25 1.04 -20.62
C GLU A 348 -8.18 -0.07 -20.13
N VAL A 349 -9.49 0.04 -20.35
CA VAL A 349 -10.47 -0.99 -19.98
C VAL A 349 -10.20 -2.30 -20.73
N ALA A 350 -9.88 -2.25 -22.02
CA ALA A 350 -9.53 -3.44 -22.81
C ALA A 350 -8.23 -4.10 -22.33
N ASN A 351 -7.22 -3.28 -21.99
CA ASN A 351 -5.99 -3.77 -21.37
C ASN A 351 -6.26 -4.31 -19.96
N GLY A 352 -7.23 -3.77 -19.23
CA GLY A 352 -7.59 -4.15 -17.87
C GLY A 352 -6.61 -3.62 -16.81
N VAL A 353 -5.72 -2.70 -17.18
CA VAL A 353 -4.78 -1.98 -16.30
C VAL A 353 -4.41 -0.66 -16.99
N ARG A 354 -4.00 0.36 -16.22
CA ARG A 354 -3.41 1.59 -16.75
C ARG A 354 -2.07 1.28 -17.38
N THR A 355 -2.01 1.44 -18.69
CA THR A 355 -0.99 0.86 -19.56
C THR A 355 0.38 1.47 -19.30
N ASP A 356 0.45 2.78 -19.24
CA ASP A 356 1.64 3.57 -18.91
C ASP A 356 2.13 3.28 -17.48
N GLU A 357 1.24 3.35 -16.49
CA GLU A 357 1.58 3.08 -15.09
C GLU A 357 2.06 1.62 -14.88
N PHE A 358 1.46 0.66 -15.57
CA PHE A 358 1.90 -0.73 -15.51
C PHE A 358 3.27 -0.95 -16.16
N ILE A 359 3.55 -0.26 -17.27
CA ILE A 359 4.87 -0.29 -17.91
C ILE A 359 5.91 0.35 -16.98
N GLU A 360 5.62 1.52 -16.42
CA GLU A 360 6.48 2.22 -15.45
C GLU A 360 6.83 1.32 -14.26
N ALA A 361 5.85 0.61 -13.70
CA ALA A 361 6.02 -0.29 -12.56
C ALA A 361 6.97 -1.47 -12.82
N VAL A 362 7.28 -1.79 -14.08
CA VAL A 362 8.08 -2.99 -14.44
C VAL A 362 9.31 -2.70 -15.31
N VAL A 363 9.43 -1.49 -15.88
CA VAL A 363 10.48 -1.14 -16.87
C VAL A 363 11.91 -1.23 -16.29
N TRP A 364 12.06 -1.06 -14.98
CA TRP A 364 13.33 -1.16 -14.27
C TRP A 364 13.89 -2.60 -14.23
N CYS A 365 13.04 -3.61 -14.40
CA CYS A 365 13.40 -5.02 -14.21
C CYS A 365 14.38 -5.52 -15.27
N LYS A 366 15.44 -6.21 -14.83
CA LYS A 366 16.49 -6.75 -15.70
C LYS A 366 16.25 -8.20 -16.16
N HIS A 367 15.12 -8.80 -15.78
CA HIS A 367 14.79 -10.16 -16.20
C HIS A 367 14.69 -10.22 -17.74
N PRO A 368 15.33 -11.19 -18.43
CA PRO A 368 15.45 -11.17 -19.90
C PRO A 368 14.12 -11.11 -20.65
N ALA A 369 13.10 -11.79 -20.15
CA ALA A 369 11.77 -11.77 -20.77
C ALA A 369 11.11 -10.39 -20.69
N ILE A 370 11.31 -9.63 -19.60
CA ILE A 370 10.75 -8.28 -19.44
C ILE A 370 11.49 -7.33 -20.39
N VAL A 371 12.82 -7.37 -20.39
CA VAL A 371 13.65 -6.53 -21.28
C VAL A 371 13.28 -6.73 -22.76
N ALA A 372 13.03 -7.98 -23.18
CA ALA A 372 12.60 -8.27 -24.54
C ALA A 372 11.25 -7.62 -24.89
N GLU A 373 10.27 -7.68 -23.97
CA GLU A 373 8.95 -7.09 -24.20
C GLU A 373 8.95 -5.56 -24.09
N ILE A 374 9.76 -4.96 -23.22
CA ILE A 374 9.95 -3.50 -23.20
C ILE A 374 10.54 -3.01 -24.53
N LYS A 375 11.53 -3.72 -25.09
CA LYS A 375 12.06 -3.41 -26.43
C LYS A 375 10.99 -3.57 -27.52
N SER A 376 10.15 -4.60 -27.41
CA SER A 376 9.02 -4.82 -28.32
C SER A 376 8.01 -3.67 -28.25
N ILE A 377 7.63 -3.23 -27.04
CA ILE A 377 6.77 -2.08 -26.80
C ILE A 377 7.36 -0.83 -27.44
N ALA A 378 8.65 -0.54 -27.20
CA ALA A 378 9.34 0.61 -27.79
C ALA A 378 9.34 0.63 -29.32
N ASN A 379 9.17 -0.52 -29.98
CA ASN A 379 9.10 -0.61 -31.44
C ASN A 379 7.68 -0.51 -32.01
N ARG A 380 6.64 -0.67 -31.17
CA ARG A 380 5.23 -0.75 -31.60
C ARG A 380 4.34 0.35 -31.04
N THR A 381 4.85 1.16 -30.11
CA THR A 381 4.16 2.33 -29.56
C THR A 381 4.36 3.56 -30.45
N ASP A 382 3.30 4.34 -30.59
CA ASP A 382 3.28 5.72 -31.09
C ASP A 382 2.73 6.70 -30.03
N ASP A 383 2.63 6.23 -28.78
CA ASP A 383 2.21 7.00 -27.60
C ASP A 383 3.43 7.68 -26.96
N ASP A 384 3.43 9.01 -26.90
CA ASP A 384 4.56 9.84 -26.46
C ASP A 384 4.96 9.57 -25.00
N ASP A 385 3.99 9.32 -24.11
CA ASP A 385 4.25 9.06 -22.70
C ASP A 385 4.92 7.68 -22.54
N ILE A 386 4.44 6.67 -23.27
CA ILE A 386 5.07 5.34 -23.28
C ILE A 386 6.47 5.39 -23.91
N ILE A 387 6.67 6.15 -25.00
CA ILE A 387 7.98 6.32 -25.65
C ILE A 387 9.00 6.87 -24.65
N LYS A 388 8.61 7.89 -23.87
CA LYS A 388 9.47 8.47 -22.84
C LYS A 388 9.87 7.42 -21.79
N LEU A 389 8.89 6.70 -21.24
CA LEU A 389 9.10 5.67 -20.20
C LEU A 389 10.07 4.58 -20.67
N VAL A 390 9.89 4.03 -21.89
CA VAL A 390 10.75 2.95 -22.40
C VAL A 390 12.07 3.45 -22.97
N GLY A 391 12.15 4.73 -23.35
CA GLY A 391 13.36 5.38 -23.85
C GLY A 391 14.40 5.60 -22.75
N GLU A 392 13.96 5.97 -21.54
CA GLU A 392 14.81 6.13 -20.36
C GLU A 392 15.41 4.80 -19.86
N ALA A 393 14.82 3.67 -20.25
CA ALA A 393 15.27 2.33 -19.86
C ALA A 393 16.28 1.68 -20.84
N ARG A 394 16.57 2.31 -21.98
CA ARG A 394 17.58 1.88 -22.95
C ARG A 394 18.97 2.35 -22.53
#